data_AF-A0A5N6NJ33-F1
#
_entry.id   AF-A0A5N6NJ33-F1
#
_cell.length_a   1.000
_cell.length_b   1.000
_cell.length_c   1.000
_cell.angle_alpha   90.00
_cell.angle_beta   90.00
_cell.angle_gamma   90.00
#
_symmetry.space_group_name_H-M   'P 1'
#
loop_
_entity.id
_entity.type
_entity.pdbx_description
1 polymer ?
#
loop_
_entity_poly.entity_id
_entity_poly.type
_entity_poly.pdbx_seq_one_letter_code
_entity_poly.pdbx_strand_id
1 'polypeptide(L)'
;MEEVLEEELMVVIERRRCAILSKELEEKTCELRQMKGEDLQGLDLNDLVKLEAIIESGLAAVVKAKEAYLLEANARLKQQLMVMDTNVGKTGIQDHSLELTISSLGSKDTPHSHNFSGSDTLLKLGLPSLTWTQGLNLLDSRDKDPL
;
A
#
# COMPACT_ATOMS: atom_id res chain seq x y z
N MET A 1 -27.96 53.31 21.56
CA MET A 1 -29.14 52.55 21.07
C MET A 1 -28.84 51.97 19.69
N GLU A 2 -28.30 52.77 18.77
CA GLU A 2 -27.92 52.32 17.41
C GLU A 2 -26.77 51.29 17.41
N GLU A 3 -25.71 51.51 18.19
CA GLU A 3 -24.57 50.57 18.35
C GLU A 3 -24.99 49.19 18.92
N VAL A 4 -25.98 49.17 19.80
CA VAL A 4 -26.53 47.92 20.39
C VAL A 4 -27.32 47.12 19.34
N LEU A 5 -27.99 47.81 18.42
CA LEU A 5 -28.73 47.16 17.33
C LEU A 5 -27.79 46.55 16.27
N GLU A 6 -26.63 47.18 16.04
CA GLU A 6 -25.59 46.64 15.15
C GLU A 6 -24.95 45.36 15.71
N GLU A 7 -24.66 45.33 17.01
CA GLU A 7 -24.12 44.15 17.68
C GLU A 7 -25.13 42.99 17.69
N GLU A 8 -26.41 43.26 17.95
CA GLU A 8 -27.47 42.23 17.87
C GLU A 8 -27.61 41.66 16.45
N LEU A 9 -27.54 42.51 15.41
CA LEU A 9 -27.59 42.07 14.02
C LEU A 9 -26.38 41.18 13.67
N MET A 10 -25.17 41.56 14.11
CA MET A 10 -23.96 40.76 13.89
C MET A 10 -24.08 39.38 14.53
N VAL A 11 -24.55 39.29 15.77
CA VAL A 11 -24.76 38.03 16.48
C VAL A 11 -25.76 37.14 15.74
N VAL A 12 -26.85 37.70 15.20
CA VAL A 12 -27.83 36.95 14.42
C VAL A 12 -27.23 36.41 13.12
N ILE A 13 -26.43 37.21 12.41
CA ILE A 13 -25.73 36.78 11.19
C ILE A 13 -24.78 35.63 11.49
N GLU A 14 -23.96 35.75 12.54
CA GLU A 14 -23.01 34.71 12.92
C GLU A 14 -23.71 33.43 13.39
N ARG A 15 -24.81 33.53 14.15
CA ARG A 15 -25.62 32.34 14.48
C ARG A 15 -26.16 31.64 13.23
N ARG A 16 -26.67 32.41 12.26
CA ARG A 16 -27.18 31.86 11.01
C ARG A 16 -26.06 31.18 10.22
N ARG A 17 -24.88 31.80 10.15
CA ARG A 17 -23.71 31.23 9.49
C ARG A 17 -23.27 29.93 10.16
N CYS A 18 -23.14 29.92 11.48
CA CYS A 18 -22.82 28.71 12.25
C CYS A 18 -23.84 27.59 12.02
N ALA A 19 -25.14 27.90 11.99
CA ALA A 19 -26.18 26.90 11.74
C ALA A 19 -26.05 26.26 10.34
N ILE A 20 -25.74 27.06 9.31
CA ILE A 20 -25.52 26.56 7.95
C ILE A 20 -24.27 25.67 7.89
N LEU A 21 -23.15 26.14 8.46
CA LEU A 21 -21.90 25.39 8.46
C LEU A 21 -22.00 24.09 9.27
N SER A 22 -22.69 24.11 10.41
CA SER A 22 -22.92 22.90 11.22
C SER A 22 -23.72 21.87 10.45
N LYS A 23 -24.77 22.30 9.74
CA LYS A 23 -25.58 21.43 8.91
C LYS A 23 -24.77 20.80 7.78
N GLU A 24 -23.98 21.59 7.06
CA GLU A 24 -23.12 21.09 5.99
C GLU A 24 -22.07 20.10 6.52
N LEU A 25 -21.49 20.38 7.69
CA LEU A 25 -20.56 19.47 8.35
C LEU A 25 -21.23 18.15 8.71
N GLU A 26 -22.44 18.18 9.28
CA GLU A 26 -23.22 16.98 9.60
C GLU A 26 -23.54 16.16 8.35
N GLU A 27 -23.98 16.83 7.27
CA GLU A 27 -24.26 16.19 5.97
C GLU A 27 -23.00 15.52 5.39
N LYS A 28 -21.86 16.23 5.36
CA LYS A 28 -20.60 15.68 4.86
C LYS A 28 -20.06 14.55 5.72
N THR A 29 -20.24 14.65 7.04
CA THR A 29 -19.85 13.59 7.96
C THR A 29 -20.71 12.34 7.72
N CYS A 30 -22.02 12.51 7.50
CA CYS A 30 -22.93 11.41 7.15
C CYS A 30 -22.52 10.76 5.81
N GLU A 31 -22.31 11.56 4.76
CA GLU A 31 -21.87 11.09 3.44
C GLU A 31 -20.57 10.28 3.56
N LEU A 32 -19.59 10.75 4.34
CA LEU A 32 -18.34 10.03 4.55
C LEU A 32 -18.53 8.69 5.28
N ARG A 33 -19.43 8.62 6.27
CA ARG A 33 -19.78 7.36 6.95
C ARG A 33 -20.47 6.39 5.99
N GLN A 34 -21.39 6.88 5.17
CA GLN A 34 -22.03 6.08 4.12
C GLN A 34 -21.02 5.54 3.11
N MET A 35 -20.07 6.37 2.66
CA MET A 35 -18.99 5.91 1.77
C MET A 35 -18.10 4.83 2.42
N LYS A 36 -18.07 4.71 3.75
CA LYS A 36 -17.39 3.63 4.50
C LYS A 36 -18.26 2.39 4.71
N GLY A 37 -19.52 2.40 4.27
CA GLY A 37 -20.48 1.32 4.48
C GLY A 37 -21.24 1.40 5.82
N GLU A 38 -21.19 2.54 6.50
CA GLU A 38 -21.91 2.81 7.75
C GLU A 38 -23.23 3.56 7.45
N ASP A 39 -24.20 3.60 8.38
CA ASP A 39 -25.43 4.39 8.28
C ASP A 39 -26.21 4.27 6.94
N LEU A 40 -26.23 3.07 6.34
CA LEU A 40 -26.90 2.81 5.06
C LEU A 40 -28.42 2.64 5.21
N GLN A 41 -28.93 2.53 6.44
CA GLN A 41 -30.37 2.39 6.67
C GLN A 41 -31.10 3.65 6.21
N GLY A 42 -32.16 3.48 5.40
CA GLY A 42 -32.97 4.58 4.89
C GLY A 42 -32.53 5.13 3.53
N LEU A 43 -31.40 4.67 2.98
CA LEU A 43 -31.09 4.88 1.56
C LEU A 43 -31.95 3.98 0.68
N ASP A 44 -32.42 4.52 -0.45
CA ASP A 44 -33.05 3.72 -1.48
C ASP A 44 -32.02 3.05 -2.41
N LEU A 45 -32.48 2.18 -3.30
CA LEU A 45 -31.60 1.45 -4.21
C LEU A 45 -30.81 2.39 -5.12
N ASN A 46 -31.41 3.49 -5.56
CA ASN A 46 -30.77 4.43 -6.47
C ASN A 46 -29.66 5.21 -5.75
N ASP A 47 -29.87 5.58 -4.49
CA ASP A 47 -28.85 6.23 -3.67
C ASP A 47 -27.70 5.29 -3.35
N LEU A 48 -27.98 4.00 -3.07
CA LEU A 48 -26.94 2.97 -2.91
C LEU A 48 -26.12 2.77 -4.19
N VAL A 49 -26.77 2.73 -5.37
CA VAL A 49 -26.07 2.61 -6.66
C VAL A 49 -25.18 3.81 -6.95
N LYS A 50 -25.62 5.04 -6.62
CA LYS A 50 -24.77 6.23 -6.75
C LYS A 50 -23.56 6.15 -5.82
N LEU A 51 -23.76 5.69 -4.60
CA LEU A 51 -22.70 5.55 -3.61
C LEU A 51 -21.64 4.56 -4.09
N GLU A 52 -22.06 3.40 -4.60
CA GLU A 52 -21.18 2.39 -5.21
C GLU A 52 -20.38 2.99 -6.38
N ALA A 53 -21.05 3.70 -7.31
CA ALA A 53 -20.37 4.30 -8.46
C ALA A 53 -19.28 5.32 -8.06
N ILE A 54 -19.53 6.14 -7.03
CA ILE A 54 -18.53 7.09 -6.50
C ILE A 54 -17.35 6.33 -5.87
N ILE A 55 -17.62 5.29 -5.07
CA ILE A 55 -16.57 4.50 -4.42
C ILE A 55 -15.72 3.76 -5.46
N GLU A 56 -16.34 3.12 -6.45
CA GLU A 56 -15.65 2.40 -7.51
C GLU A 56 -14.77 3.33 -8.35
N SER A 57 -15.29 4.49 -8.75
CA SER A 57 -14.53 5.47 -9.53
C SER A 57 -13.35 6.03 -8.72
N GLY A 58 -13.54 6.32 -7.43
CA GLY A 58 -12.49 6.75 -6.53
C GLY A 58 -11.40 5.68 -6.34
N LEU A 59 -11.80 4.43 -6.15
CA LEU A 59 -10.86 3.31 -6.04
C LEU A 59 -10.05 3.14 -7.32
N ALA A 60 -10.69 3.19 -8.49
CA ALA A 60 -10.01 3.12 -9.78
C ALA A 60 -8.97 4.24 -9.95
N ALA A 61 -9.28 5.47 -9.51
CA ALA A 61 -8.33 6.58 -9.54
C ALA A 61 -7.13 6.36 -8.61
N VAL A 62 -7.36 5.85 -7.39
CA VAL A 62 -6.30 5.52 -6.42
C VAL A 62 -5.37 4.42 -6.96
N VAL A 63 -5.93 3.38 -7.57
CA VAL A 63 -5.15 2.29 -8.17
C VAL A 63 -4.24 2.84 -9.28
N LYS A 64 -4.81 3.61 -10.22
CA LYS A 64 -4.04 4.24 -11.31
C LYS A 64 -2.91 5.13 -10.79
N ALA A 65 -3.18 5.95 -9.77
CA ALA A 65 -2.17 6.83 -9.19
C ALA A 65 -1.03 6.02 -8.53
N LYS A 66 -1.36 4.94 -7.82
CA LYS A 66 -0.36 4.05 -7.21
C LYS A 66 0.48 3.33 -8.26
N GLU A 67 -0.14 2.84 -9.33
CA GLU A 67 0.56 2.19 -10.45
C GLU A 67 1.55 3.15 -11.11
N ALA A 68 1.12 4.38 -11.42
CA ALA A 68 1.98 5.40 -12.02
C ALA A 68 3.19 5.72 -11.11
N TYR A 69 2.95 5.90 -9.81
CA TYR A 69 4.02 6.15 -8.84
C TYR A 69 5.04 5.00 -8.78
N LEU A 70 4.56 3.75 -8.75
CA LEU A 70 5.43 2.58 -8.70
C LEU A 70 6.24 2.39 -9.99
N LEU A 71 5.63 2.64 -11.15
CA LEU A 71 6.32 2.61 -12.44
C LEU A 71 7.44 3.64 -12.50
N GLU A 72 7.18 4.88 -12.06
CA GLU A 72 8.18 5.95 -12.02
C GLU A 72 9.32 5.61 -11.04
N ALA A 73 8.98 5.13 -9.83
CA ALA A 73 9.97 4.72 -8.85
C ALA A 73 10.87 3.59 -9.38
N ASN A 74 10.30 2.59 -10.06
CA ASN A 74 11.05 1.52 -10.70
C ASN A 74 11.95 2.03 -11.83
N ALA A 75 11.45 2.94 -12.68
CA ALA A 75 12.25 3.53 -13.75
C ALA A 75 13.47 4.28 -13.18
N ARG A 76 13.27 5.07 -12.13
CA ARG A 76 14.34 5.79 -11.43
C ARG A 76 15.36 4.85 -10.82
N LEU A 77 14.92 3.77 -10.15
CA LEU A 77 15.84 2.78 -9.57
C LEU A 77 16.67 2.06 -10.64
N LYS A 78 16.04 1.66 -11.76
CA LYS A 78 16.76 1.08 -12.90
C LYS A 78 17.80 2.02 -13.47
N GLN A 79 17.50 3.30 -13.58
CA GLN A 79 18.46 4.31 -14.03
C GLN A 79 19.65 4.43 -13.07
N GLN A 80 19.41 4.42 -11.75
CA GLN A 80 20.49 4.47 -10.75
C GLN A 80 21.42 3.25 -10.84
N LEU A 81 20.86 2.04 -10.99
CA LEU A 81 21.66 0.82 -11.18
C LEU A 81 22.52 0.89 -12.44
N MET A 82 21.94 1.32 -13.57
CA MET A 82 22.68 1.46 -14.82
C MET A 82 23.85 2.44 -14.70
N VAL A 83 23.68 3.54 -13.96
CA VAL A 83 24.76 4.50 -13.68
C VAL A 83 25.84 3.88 -12.80
N MET A 84 25.48 3.10 -11.77
CA MET A 84 26.46 2.43 -10.90
C MET A 84 27.30 1.39 -11.65
N ASP A 85 26.68 0.58 -12.52
CA ASP A 85 27.37 -0.44 -13.32
C ASP A 85 28.37 0.19 -14.31
N THR A 86 28.04 1.36 -14.88
CA THR A 86 28.96 2.07 -15.78
C THR A 86 30.19 2.67 -15.10
N ASN A 87 30.21 2.74 -13.77
CA ASN A 87 31.30 3.34 -13.00
C ASN A 87 32.34 2.31 -12.53
N VAL A 88 32.01 1.02 -12.49
CA VAL A 88 32.91 -0.07 -12.07
C VAL A 88 33.90 -0.47 -13.18
N GLY A 89 33.60 -0.19 -14.45
CA GLY A 89 34.46 -0.53 -15.59
C GLY A 89 35.61 0.45 -15.90
N LYS A 90 35.83 1.49 -15.08
CA LYS A 90 36.79 2.58 -15.38
C LYS A 90 37.87 2.79 -14.31
N THR A 91 38.22 1.76 -13.55
CA THR A 91 39.47 1.72 -12.80
C THR A 91 40.39 0.72 -13.50
N GLY A 92 41.51 1.23 -14.01
CA GLY A 92 42.39 0.54 -14.95
C GLY A 92 42.79 -0.86 -14.50
N ILE A 93 42.69 -1.80 -15.45
CA ILE A 93 43.44 -3.04 -15.43
C ILE A 93 44.91 -2.64 -15.51
N GLN A 94 45.59 -2.59 -14.36
CA GLN A 94 47.01 -2.88 -14.34
C GLN A 94 47.11 -4.39 -14.20
N ASP A 95 47.39 -5.03 -15.32
CA ASP A 95 47.70 -6.43 -15.45
C ASP A 95 49.00 -6.73 -14.68
N HIS A 96 48.88 -7.18 -13.43
CA HIS A 96 49.98 -7.82 -12.71
C HIS A 96 49.54 -9.24 -12.37
N SER A 97 49.94 -10.13 -13.27
CA SER A 97 50.11 -11.56 -13.04
C SER A 97 50.57 -11.84 -11.62
N LEU A 98 49.66 -12.27 -10.75
CA LEU A 98 49.99 -12.92 -9.49
C LEU A 98 49.60 -14.39 -9.61
N GLU A 99 50.61 -15.18 -9.95
CA GLU A 99 50.61 -16.63 -9.99
C GLU A 99 50.32 -17.17 -8.57
N LEU A 100 49.10 -17.66 -8.33
CA LEU A 100 48.74 -18.27 -7.06
C LEU A 100 49.32 -19.69 -6.99
N THR A 101 50.41 -19.83 -6.23
CA THR A 101 50.96 -21.13 -5.85
C THR A 101 50.14 -21.74 -4.72
N ILE A 102 49.53 -22.90 -4.98
CA ILE A 102 48.80 -23.69 -3.98
C ILE A 102 49.84 -24.34 -3.06
N SER A 103 50.06 -23.76 -1.89
CA SER A 103 50.84 -24.39 -0.81
C SER A 103 49.95 -24.81 0.35
N SER A 104 50.17 -26.05 0.75
CA SER A 104 49.34 -26.95 1.53
C SER A 104 49.53 -26.80 3.06
N LEU A 105 48.47 -27.17 3.79
CA LEU A 105 48.42 -27.74 5.16
C LEU A 105 48.71 -26.85 6.39
N GLY A 106 47.78 -26.90 7.35
CA GLY A 106 48.03 -26.52 8.75
C GLY A 106 46.79 -26.57 9.65
N SER A 107 46.42 -27.77 10.11
CA SER A 107 45.36 -28.04 11.10
C SER A 107 45.54 -27.31 12.44
N LYS A 108 44.45 -26.91 13.11
CA LYS A 108 44.32 -26.95 14.60
C LYS A 108 42.90 -26.64 15.12
N ASP A 109 42.28 -27.70 15.63
CA ASP A 109 41.33 -27.85 16.75
C ASP A 109 40.55 -26.64 17.35
N THR A 110 39.22 -26.82 17.38
CA THR A 110 38.18 -26.21 18.25
C THR A 110 38.47 -26.41 19.75
N PRO A 111 37.88 -25.68 20.76
CA PRO A 111 36.45 -25.27 20.85
C PRO A 111 36.10 -23.98 21.66
N HIS A 112 34.93 -23.36 21.43
CA HIS A 112 34.04 -22.87 22.52
C HIS A 112 32.72 -22.22 22.02
N SER A 113 31.62 -22.66 22.66
CA SER A 113 30.30 -22.01 22.83
C SER A 113 29.37 -21.92 21.61
N HIS A 114 28.46 -22.88 21.36
CA HIS A 114 27.08 -22.93 21.91
C HIS A 114 26.47 -21.51 22.05
N ASN A 115 25.40 -21.07 21.38
CA ASN A 115 24.22 -21.72 20.81
C ASN A 115 23.61 -20.80 19.74
N PHE A 116 23.33 -21.29 18.54
CA PHE A 116 22.14 -20.82 17.81
C PHE A 116 21.15 -21.99 17.86
N SER A 117 20.55 -22.14 19.06
CA SER A 117 19.50 -23.14 19.26
C SER A 117 18.34 -22.74 18.38
N GLY A 118 17.96 -23.68 17.52
CA GLY A 118 16.76 -23.57 16.74
C GLY A 118 15.53 -23.53 17.63
N SER A 119 14.45 -23.17 16.94
CA SER A 119 13.07 -23.52 17.23
C SER A 119 12.34 -22.73 18.32
N ASP A 120 11.36 -21.97 17.80
CA ASP A 120 9.94 -22.16 18.06
C ASP A 120 9.37 -21.75 19.42
N THR A 121 8.74 -20.57 19.44
CA THR A 121 7.54 -20.30 20.25
C THR A 121 6.34 -19.86 19.39
N LEU A 122 6.29 -20.30 18.13
CA LEU A 122 5.07 -20.17 17.33
C LEU A 122 4.07 -21.26 17.75
N LEU A 123 3.16 -20.87 18.63
CA LEU A 123 1.93 -21.62 18.86
C LEU A 123 1.12 -21.66 17.54
N LYS A 124 0.96 -22.88 17.06
CA LYS A 124 0.25 -23.29 15.84
C LYS A 124 -1.25 -23.03 15.97
N LEU A 125 -1.74 -21.86 15.54
CA LEU A 125 -3.16 -21.67 15.24
C LEU A 125 -3.41 -22.25 13.84
N GLY A 126 -3.95 -23.46 13.81
CA GLY A 126 -4.13 -24.27 12.62
C GLY A 126 -4.97 -23.62 11.54
N LEU A 127 -4.32 -22.96 10.58
CA LEU A 127 -4.87 -22.66 9.28
C LEU A 127 -3.84 -23.09 8.22
N PRO A 128 -4.18 -23.98 7.28
CA PRO A 128 -3.26 -24.33 6.20
C PRO A 128 -2.99 -23.07 5.37
N SER A 129 -1.72 -22.64 5.38
CA SER A 129 -1.21 -21.58 4.52
C SER A 129 -1.34 -22.02 3.07
N LEU A 130 -2.41 -21.62 2.40
CA LEU A 130 -2.49 -21.69 0.95
C LEU A 130 -1.47 -20.69 0.41
N THR A 131 -0.30 -21.19 0.00
CA THR A 131 0.64 -20.41 -0.78
C THR A 131 -0.04 -20.05 -2.10
N TRP A 132 0.02 -18.77 -2.47
CA TRP A 132 -0.55 -18.20 -3.71
C TRP A 132 -0.18 -18.95 -5.00
N THR A 133 0.82 -19.82 -4.94
CA THR A 133 1.28 -20.68 -6.04
C THR A 133 0.29 -21.74 -6.52
N GLN A 134 -0.84 -21.98 -5.82
CA GLN A 134 -1.89 -22.90 -6.29
C GLN A 134 -3.10 -22.21 -6.94
N GLY A 135 -3.11 -20.88 -7.05
CA GLY A 135 -4.25 -20.10 -7.58
C GLY A 135 -4.40 -20.07 -9.11
N LEU A 136 -3.52 -20.72 -9.89
CA LEU A 136 -3.53 -20.62 -11.36
C LEU A 136 -3.93 -21.91 -12.11
N ASN A 137 -4.31 -22.98 -11.41
CA ASN A 137 -4.76 -24.23 -12.06
C ASN A 137 -6.29 -24.42 -12.07
N LEU A 138 -7.07 -23.37 -11.85
CA LEU A 138 -8.54 -23.44 -11.80
C LEU A 138 -9.24 -22.59 -12.87
N LEU A 139 -8.63 -22.43 -14.05
CA LEU A 139 -9.26 -21.77 -15.20
C LEU A 139 -9.20 -22.58 -16.50
N ASP A 140 -8.88 -23.88 -16.44
CA ASP A 140 -8.72 -24.75 -17.63
C ASP A 140 -9.66 -25.96 -17.64
N SER A 141 -10.91 -25.82 -17.17
CA SER A 141 -11.87 -26.95 -17.18
C SER A 141 -13.32 -26.57 -17.49
N ARG A 142 -13.54 -25.55 -18.30
CA ARG A 142 -14.84 -25.32 -18.94
C ARG A 142 -14.64 -25.13 -20.43
N ASP A 143 -14.34 -26.23 -21.10
CA ASP A 143 -14.73 -26.51 -22.49
C ASP A 143 -14.32 -27.95 -22.82
N LYS A 144 -15.22 -28.88 -22.50
CA LYS A 144 -15.31 -30.16 -23.23
C LYS A 144 -16.78 -30.47 -23.44
N ASP A 145 -17.23 -30.17 -24.64
CA ASP A 145 -18.49 -30.64 -25.20
C ASP A 145 -18.54 -32.18 -25.19
N PRO A 146 -19.69 -32.80 -24.88
CA PRO A 146 -19.91 -34.20 -25.20
C PRO A 146 -20.57 -34.34 -26.58
N LEU A 147 -20.07 -35.32 -27.34
CA LEU A 147 -20.72 -35.92 -28.51
C LEU A 147 -22.11 -36.47 -28.19
#